data_AF-A0A6B1D9T3-F1
#
_entry.id   AF-A0A6B1D9T3-F1
#
_cell.length_a   1.000
_cell.length_b   1.000
_cell.length_c   1.000
_cell.angle_alpha   90.00
_cell.angle_beta   90.00
_cell.angle_gamma   90.00
#
_symmetry.space_group_name_H-M   'P 1'
#
loop_
_entity.id
_entity.type
_entity.pdbx_description
1 polymer ?
#
loop_
_entity_poly.entity_id
_entity_poly.type
_entity_poly.pdbx_seq_one_letter_code
_entity_poly.pdbx_strand_id
1 'polypeptide(L)'
;MPVYANAEQLYTVLRRVFEKVKERPDAIDSFTSSNLVIRLRLTDLDAEVLLDGRQPPMEVFFGARPGKADLELTMTADLLHEVWCGRRKLKDAFFGGQIQSSGNIFLAMKLTDLFREAERAYTLVQQDGSASLGAQSGQEDSSS
;
A
#
# COMPACT_ATOMS: atom_id res chain seq x y z
N MET A 1 -9.73 4.05 -15.20
CA MET A 1 -8.94 2.89 -15.67
C MET A 1 -8.26 2.31 -14.46
N PRO A 2 -8.27 0.98 -14.29
CA PRO A 2 -7.59 0.37 -13.16
C PRO A 2 -6.09 0.67 -13.24
N VAL A 3 -5.52 1.16 -12.16
CA VAL A 3 -4.07 1.46 -12.07
C VAL A 3 -3.25 0.18 -12.16
N TYR A 4 -3.80 -0.91 -11.63
CA TYR A 4 -3.17 -2.23 -11.60
C TYR A 4 -4.04 -3.24 -12.36
N ALA A 5 -3.42 -4.06 -13.18
CA ALA A 5 -4.09 -5.11 -13.95
C ALA A 5 -4.56 -6.28 -13.07
N ASN A 6 -3.82 -6.60 -12.00
CA ASN A 6 -4.12 -7.70 -11.09
C ASN A 6 -3.49 -7.50 -9.70
N ALA A 7 -3.87 -8.34 -8.75
CA ALA A 7 -3.34 -8.34 -7.38
C ALA A 7 -1.83 -8.56 -7.33
N GLU A 8 -1.26 -9.38 -8.21
CA GLU A 8 0.19 -9.67 -8.22
C GLU A 8 1.03 -8.44 -8.59
N GLN A 9 0.56 -7.66 -9.55
CA GLN A 9 1.18 -6.40 -9.94
C GLN A 9 1.17 -5.42 -8.75
N LEU A 10 0.03 -5.31 -8.07
CA LEU A 10 -0.07 -4.49 -6.87
C LEU A 10 0.90 -4.98 -5.79
N TYR A 11 0.92 -6.28 -5.47
CA TYR A 11 1.85 -6.84 -4.48
C TYR A 11 3.32 -6.59 -4.84
N THR A 12 3.66 -6.63 -6.12
CA THR A 12 5.02 -6.35 -6.59
C THR A 12 5.41 -4.90 -6.31
N VAL A 13 4.51 -3.95 -6.60
CA VAL A 13 4.73 -2.53 -6.33
C VAL A 13 4.79 -2.29 -4.82
N LEU A 14 3.83 -2.81 -4.04
CA LEU A 14 3.80 -2.70 -2.59
C LEU A 14 5.07 -3.26 -1.95
N ARG A 15 5.57 -4.41 -2.41
CA ARG A 15 6.82 -4.99 -1.91
C ARG A 15 7.98 -4.02 -2.09
N ARG A 16 8.13 -3.41 -3.26
CA ARG A 16 9.18 -2.40 -3.52
C ARG A 16 9.02 -1.17 -2.63
N VAL A 17 7.79 -0.71 -2.41
CA VAL A 17 7.51 0.41 -1.50
C VAL A 17 7.95 0.07 -0.08
N PHE A 18 7.54 -1.09 0.44
CA PHE A 18 7.92 -1.50 1.78
C PHE A 18 9.43 -1.72 1.92
N GLU A 19 10.11 -2.24 0.91
CA GLU A 19 11.58 -2.32 0.91
C GLU A 19 12.22 -0.93 1.04
N LYS A 20 11.69 0.08 0.34
CA LYS A 20 12.15 1.47 0.49
C LYS A 20 11.80 2.10 1.84
N VAL A 21 10.64 1.78 2.40
CA VAL A 21 10.29 2.19 3.77
C VAL A 21 11.22 1.52 4.78
N LYS A 22 11.65 0.27 4.53
CA LYS A 22 12.61 -0.43 5.39
C LYS A 22 14.00 0.22 5.44
N GLU A 23 14.37 0.99 4.41
CA GLU A 23 15.59 1.82 4.42
C GLU A 23 15.49 3.01 5.40
N ARG A 24 14.32 3.27 6.00
CA ARG A 24 14.06 4.34 6.98
C ARG A 24 13.67 3.74 8.34
N PRO A 25 14.64 3.44 9.22
CA PRO A 25 14.37 2.83 10.52
C PRO A 25 13.44 3.68 11.39
N ASP A 26 13.54 5.01 11.34
CA ASP A 26 12.71 5.92 12.15
C ASP A 26 11.19 5.71 11.97
N ALA A 27 10.76 5.43 10.74
CA ALA A 27 9.35 5.22 10.43
C ALA A 27 8.87 3.81 10.82
N ILE A 28 9.75 2.82 10.72
CA ILE A 28 9.47 1.45 11.17
C ILE A 28 9.40 1.42 12.69
N ASP A 29 10.31 2.09 13.39
CA ASP A 29 10.42 2.05 14.85
C ASP A 29 9.18 2.63 15.52
N SER A 30 8.62 3.72 14.98
CA SER A 30 7.35 4.30 15.46
C SER A 30 6.18 3.30 15.31
N PHE A 31 6.17 2.56 14.20
CA PHE A 31 5.15 1.56 13.92
C PHE A 31 5.31 0.31 14.79
N THR A 32 6.52 -0.26 14.87
CA THR A 32 6.80 -1.48 15.63
C THR A 32 6.70 -1.26 17.14
N SER A 33 7.05 -0.07 17.63
CA SER A 33 6.84 0.32 19.04
C SER A 33 5.36 0.30 19.45
N SER A 34 4.45 0.36 18.49
CA SER A 34 3.02 0.32 18.76
C SER A 34 2.44 -1.10 18.81
N ASN A 35 3.19 -2.13 18.40
CA ASN A 35 2.79 -3.55 18.46
C ASN A 35 1.44 -3.83 17.78
N LEU A 36 1.24 -3.29 16.57
CA LEU A 36 -0.05 -3.29 15.86
C LEU A 36 -0.05 -4.21 14.64
N VAL A 37 -1.21 -4.77 14.33
CA VAL A 37 -1.45 -5.47 13.07
C VAL A 37 -2.49 -4.73 12.23
N ILE A 38 -2.17 -4.53 10.96
CA ILE A 38 -3.04 -3.82 10.02
C ILE A 38 -3.38 -4.74 8.86
N ARG A 39 -4.66 -4.82 8.54
CA ARG A 39 -5.13 -5.50 7.33
C ARG A 39 -5.62 -4.46 6.35
N LEU A 40 -5.06 -4.49 5.14
CA LEU A 40 -5.52 -3.72 4.01
C LEU A 40 -6.19 -4.66 3.01
N ARG A 41 -7.45 -4.39 2.69
CA ARG A 41 -8.26 -5.17 1.74
C ARG A 41 -8.61 -4.29 0.54
N LEU A 42 -8.30 -4.79 -0.64
CA LEU A 42 -8.50 -4.12 -1.92
C LEU A 42 -9.61 -4.84 -2.67
N THR A 43 -10.80 -4.25 -2.68
CA THR A 43 -12.04 -4.92 -3.13
C THR A 43 -12.12 -5.13 -4.63
N ASP A 44 -11.40 -4.31 -5.40
CA ASP A 44 -11.35 -4.35 -6.86
C ASP A 44 -10.55 -5.54 -7.40
N LEU A 45 -9.50 -5.95 -6.68
CA LEU A 45 -8.58 -7.03 -7.08
C LEU A 45 -8.70 -8.27 -6.18
N ASP A 46 -9.63 -8.26 -5.22
CA ASP A 46 -9.73 -9.21 -4.09
C ASP A 46 -8.37 -9.48 -3.44
N ALA A 47 -7.58 -8.41 -3.29
CA ALA A 47 -6.23 -8.46 -2.75
C ALA A 47 -6.24 -8.11 -1.26
N GLU A 48 -5.40 -8.77 -0.48
CA GLU A 48 -5.26 -8.54 0.95
C GLU A 48 -3.79 -8.42 1.32
N VAL A 49 -3.49 -7.48 2.21
CA VAL A 49 -2.14 -7.24 2.71
C VAL A 49 -2.22 -7.08 4.22
N LEU A 50 -1.43 -7.86 4.94
CA LEU A 50 -1.34 -7.80 6.39
C LEU A 50 0.04 -7.27 6.79
N LEU A 51 0.08 -6.18 7.52
CA LEU A 51 1.30 -5.65 8.12
C LEU A 51 1.32 -6.04 9.60
N ASP A 52 2.41 -6.69 10.01
CA ASP A 52 2.64 -7.06 11.40
C ASP A 52 3.81 -6.24 11.97
N GLY A 53 3.47 -5.31 12.85
CA GLY A 53 4.42 -4.49 13.60
C GLY A 53 4.70 -5.03 15.00
N ARG A 54 4.24 -6.23 15.36
CA ARG A 54 4.43 -6.77 16.71
C ARG A 54 5.87 -7.18 17.02
N GLN A 55 6.62 -7.52 15.99
CA GLN A 55 8.03 -7.88 16.10
C GLN A 55 8.84 -7.08 15.09
N PRO A 56 9.96 -6.46 15.50
CA PRO A 56 10.94 -5.93 14.57
C PRO A 56 11.82 -7.07 14.02
N PRO A 57 12.12 -7.11 12.71
CA PRO A 57 11.69 -6.17 11.67
C PRO A 57 10.21 -6.35 11.29
N MET A 58 9.53 -5.26 10.93
CA MET A 58 8.13 -5.29 10.46
C MET A 58 7.95 -6.32 9.35
N GLU A 59 7.02 -7.24 9.55
CA GLU A 59 6.67 -8.26 8.56
C GLU A 59 5.48 -7.79 7.72
N VAL A 60 5.53 -8.07 6.42
CA VAL A 60 4.45 -7.76 5.48
C VAL A 60 4.07 -9.03 4.76
N PHE A 61 2.80 -9.39 4.86
CA PHE A 61 2.23 -10.56 4.25
C PHE A 61 1.26 -10.15 3.15
N PHE A 62 1.38 -10.81 2.00
CA PHE A 62 0.48 -10.62 0.87
C PHE A 62 -0.43 -11.84 0.74
N GLY A 63 -1.72 -11.62 0.51
CA GLY A 63 -2.75 -12.63 0.42
C GLY A 63 -3.65 -12.72 1.66
N ALA A 64 -4.81 -13.34 1.48
CA ALA A 64 -5.80 -13.54 2.54
C ALA A 64 -5.20 -14.39 3.66
N ARG A 65 -5.18 -13.85 4.89
CA ARG A 65 -4.69 -14.59 6.05
C ARG A 65 -5.69 -14.57 7.19
N PRO A 66 -5.85 -15.68 7.93
CA PRO A 66 -6.57 -15.65 9.19
C PRO A 66 -5.76 -14.87 10.23
N GLY A 67 -6.44 -14.01 10.99
CA GLY A 67 -5.80 -13.24 12.05
C GLY A 67 -6.64 -12.02 12.44
N LYS A 68 -6.61 -11.62 13.71
CA LYS A 68 -7.17 -10.34 14.13
C LYS A 68 -6.16 -9.24 13.83
N ALA A 69 -6.58 -8.30 13.00
CA ALA A 69 -5.92 -7.02 12.85
C ALA A 69 -6.54 -6.02 13.83
N ASP A 70 -5.70 -5.11 14.34
CA ASP A 70 -6.13 -4.03 15.21
C ASP A 70 -6.80 -2.89 14.41
N LEU A 71 -6.42 -2.77 13.13
CA LEU A 71 -7.04 -1.87 12.16
C LEU A 71 -7.20 -2.61 10.83
N GLU A 72 -8.42 -2.64 10.31
CA GLU A 72 -8.72 -3.13 8.98
C GLU A 72 -9.16 -1.96 8.10
N LEU A 73 -8.55 -1.83 6.93
CA LEU A 73 -8.88 -0.81 5.94
C LEU A 73 -9.33 -1.51 4.67
N THR A 74 -10.53 -1.21 4.21
CA THR A 74 -11.08 -1.73 2.96
C THR A 74 -11.28 -0.58 1.98
N MET A 75 -10.68 -0.68 0.80
CA MET A 75 -10.75 0.33 -0.26
C MET A 75 -10.48 -0.30 -1.63
N THR A 76 -10.45 0.51 -2.70
CA THR A 76 -9.96 0.08 -4.02
C THR A 76 -8.48 0.40 -4.21
N ALA A 77 -7.79 -0.36 -5.06
CA ALA A 77 -6.39 -0.10 -5.39
C ALA A 77 -6.20 1.25 -6.09
N ASP A 78 -7.18 1.66 -6.89
CA ASP A 78 -7.23 2.99 -7.50
C ASP A 78 -7.26 4.10 -6.45
N LEU A 79 -8.07 3.95 -5.40
CA LEU A 79 -8.14 4.95 -4.33
C LEU A 79 -6.82 5.03 -3.57
N LEU A 80 -6.21 3.89 -3.23
CA LEU A 80 -4.90 3.85 -2.58
C LEU A 80 -3.85 4.59 -3.43
N HIS A 81 -3.83 4.31 -4.73
CA HIS A 81 -2.94 4.99 -5.68
C HIS A 81 -3.20 6.50 -5.74
N GLU A 82 -4.46 6.93 -5.81
CA GLU A 82 -4.81 8.36 -5.83
C GLU A 82 -4.34 9.06 -4.56
N VAL A 83 -4.48 8.40 -3.40
CA VAL A 83 -4.02 8.93 -2.12
C VAL A 83 -2.50 9.04 -2.09
N TRP A 84 -1.77 8.02 -2.55
CA TRP A 84 -0.31 8.04 -2.60
C TRP A 84 0.28 8.97 -3.66
N CYS A 85 -0.47 9.30 -4.71
CA CYS A 85 -0.05 10.32 -5.66
C CYS A 85 -0.39 11.74 -5.19
N GLY A 86 -0.99 11.90 -4.00
CA GLY A 86 -1.49 13.19 -3.52
C GLY A 86 -2.69 13.73 -4.33
N ARG A 87 -3.29 12.91 -5.21
CA ARG A 87 -4.49 13.28 -5.99
C ARG A 87 -5.74 13.30 -5.12
N ARG A 88 -5.77 12.46 -4.07
CA ARG A 88 -6.78 12.46 -3.01
C ARG A 88 -6.12 12.68 -1.67
N LYS A 89 -6.77 13.42 -0.78
CA LYS A 89 -6.34 13.47 0.61
C LYS A 89 -6.84 12.22 1.34
N LEU A 90 -5.95 11.54 2.05
CA LEU A 90 -6.30 10.37 2.87
C LEU A 90 -7.45 10.66 3.83
N LYS A 91 -7.40 11.82 4.51
CA LYS A 91 -8.45 12.25 5.45
C LYS A 91 -9.79 12.38 4.76
N ASP A 92 -9.84 12.96 3.56
CA ASP A 92 -11.09 13.16 2.84
C ASP A 92 -11.66 11.83 2.35
N ALA A 93 -10.81 10.90 1.89
CA ALA A 93 -11.23 9.55 1.51
C ALA A 93 -11.74 8.73 2.72
N PHE A 94 -11.12 8.92 3.88
CA PHE A 94 -11.50 8.29 5.14
C PHE A 94 -12.82 8.83 5.69
N PHE A 95 -12.94 10.15 5.88
CA PHE A 95 -14.16 10.79 6.37
C PHE A 95 -15.30 10.76 5.33
N GLY A 96 -14.97 10.72 4.04
CA GLY A 96 -15.93 10.59 2.94
C GLY A 96 -16.48 9.19 2.76
N GLY A 97 -16.05 8.21 3.56
CA GLY A 97 -16.56 6.83 3.52
C GLY A 97 -16.06 6.00 2.34
N GLN A 98 -15.05 6.48 1.60
CA GLN A 98 -14.41 5.72 0.51
C GLN A 98 -13.44 4.66 1.06
N ILE A 99 -12.88 4.92 2.25
CA ILE A 99 -12.08 3.96 3.00
C ILE A 99 -12.94 3.47 4.16
N GLN A 100 -13.30 2.19 4.12
CA GLN A 100 -13.96 1.54 5.25
C GLN A 100 -12.90 1.11 6.25
N SER A 101 -12.84 1.79 7.39
CA SER A 101 -12.00 1.40 8.51
C SER A 101 -12.79 0.65 9.57
N SER A 102 -12.28 -0.50 9.98
CA SER A 102 -12.79 -1.27 11.12
C SER A 102 -11.69 -1.43 12.16
N GLY A 103 -12.03 -1.40 13.44
CA GLY A 103 -11.07 -1.51 14.54
C GLY A 103 -10.72 -0.17 15.18
N ASN A 104 -9.48 -0.02 15.64
CA ASN A 104 -9.08 1.11 16.47
C ASN A 104 -8.61 2.31 15.63
N ILE A 105 -9.47 3.31 15.52
CA ILE A 105 -9.21 4.54 14.75
C ILE A 105 -8.00 5.34 15.24
N PHE A 106 -7.61 5.22 16.52
CA PHE A 106 -6.42 5.86 17.04
C PHE A 106 -5.14 5.34 16.37
N LEU A 107 -5.18 4.10 15.85
CA LEU A 107 -4.07 3.52 15.11
C LEU A 107 -3.89 4.17 13.74
N ALA A 108 -4.98 4.59 13.09
CA ALA A 108 -4.90 5.34 11.83
C ALA A 108 -4.09 6.64 12.01
N MET A 109 -4.17 7.28 13.19
CA MET A 109 -3.37 8.47 13.49
C MET A 109 -1.88 8.14 13.65
N LYS A 110 -1.54 7.03 14.32
CA LYS A 110 -0.15 6.57 14.47
C LYS A 110 0.49 6.16 13.13
N LEU A 111 -0.34 5.72 12.19
CA LEU A 111 0.12 5.33 10.86
C LEU A 111 0.45 6.49 9.94
N THR A 112 0.10 7.73 10.31
CA THR A 112 0.31 8.89 9.46
C THR A 112 1.77 9.03 9.00
N ASP A 113 2.73 8.78 9.90
CA ASP A 113 4.15 8.91 9.57
C ASP A 113 4.65 7.77 8.68
N LEU A 114 4.31 6.51 9.02
CA LEU A 114 4.62 5.35 8.18
C LEU A 114 4.00 5.49 6.79
N PHE A 115 2.76 5.97 6.73
CA PHE A 115 2.02 6.19 5.49
C PHE A 115 2.68 7.27 4.63
N ARG A 116 3.16 8.36 5.25
CA ARG A 116 3.89 9.43 4.54
C ARG A 116 5.20 8.90 3.94
N GLU A 117 5.93 8.05 4.67
CA GLU A 117 7.11 7.40 4.10
C GLU A 117 6.76 6.41 3.00
N ALA A 118 5.65 5.67 3.12
CA ALA A 118 5.14 4.82 2.06
C ALA A 118 4.76 5.62 0.81
N GLU A 119 4.12 6.78 0.95
CA GLU A 119 3.78 7.72 -0.13
C GLU A 119 5.04 8.20 -0.87
N ARG A 120 6.06 8.62 -0.12
CA ARG A 120 7.37 8.99 -0.67
C ARG A 120 8.02 7.82 -1.41
N ALA A 121 8.06 6.65 -0.78
CA ALA A 121 8.62 5.43 -1.37
C ALA A 121 7.86 5.01 -2.63
N TYR A 122 6.54 5.15 -2.65
CA TYR A 122 5.70 4.88 -3.82
C TYR A 122 6.05 5.76 -5.00
N THR A 123 6.25 7.06 -4.76
CA THR A 123 6.68 7.99 -5.80
C THR A 123 8.05 7.60 -6.37
N LEU A 124 8.99 7.20 -5.52
CA LEU A 124 10.31 6.71 -5.95
C LEU A 124 10.18 5.42 -6.79
N VAL A 125 9.39 4.46 -6.34
CA VAL A 125 9.13 3.20 -7.06
C VAL A 125 8.45 3.44 -8.40
N GLN A 126 7.56 4.43 -8.49
CA GLN A 126 6.94 4.82 -9.77
C GLN A 126 7.96 5.49 -10.71
N GLN A 127 8.88 6.31 -10.19
CA GLN A 127 9.94 6.92 -10.99
C GLN A 127 10.92 5.86 -11.52
N ASP A 128 11.35 4.92 -10.67
CA ASP A 128 12.19 3.76 -11.05
C ASP A 128 11.43 2.80 -11.99
N GLY A 129 10.15 2.61 -11.74
CA GLY A 129 9.25 1.78 -12.54
C GLY A 129 8.97 2.37 -13.92
N SER A 130 8.91 3.70 -14.07
CA SER A 130 8.69 4.37 -15.36
C SER A 130 9.84 4.15 -16.34
N ALA A 131 11.07 3.89 -15.85
CA ALA A 131 12.19 3.46 -16.68
C ALA A 131 12.03 2.01 -17.21
N SER A 132 11.15 1.20 -16.62
CA SER A 132 10.91 -0.20 -16.99
C SER A 132 9.49 -0.48 -17.54
N LEU A 133 8.50 0.37 -17.27
CA LEU A 133 7.13 0.26 -17.80
C LEU A 133 6.99 0.82 -19.23
N GLY A 134 7.96 1.62 -19.69
CA GLY A 134 8.08 2.02 -21.10
C GLY A 134 8.49 0.90 -22.05
N ALA A 135 8.76 -0.32 -21.56
CA ALA A 135 9.18 -1.47 -22.37
C ALA A 135 8.03 -2.45 -22.70
N GLN A 136 6.78 -2.16 -22.31
CA GLN A 136 5.62 -3.01 -22.63
C GLN A 136 4.51 -2.23 -23.34
N SER A 137 4.88 -1.48 -24.38
CA SER A 137 3.96 -1.08 -25.45
C SER A 137 4.77 -1.06 -26.75
N GLY A 138 5.15 -2.27 -27.18
CA GLY A 138 5.89 -2.54 -28.40
C GLY A 138 5.45 -3.88 -28.95
N GLN A 139 4.16 -4.02 -29.25
CA GLN A 139 3.70 -5.06 -30.14
C GLN A 139 2.67 -4.45 -31.07
N GLU A 140 3.14 -4.05 -32.25
CA GLU A 140 2.42 -3.97 -33.52
C GLU A 140 3.35 -3.25 -34.51
N ASP A 141 4.23 -4.00 -35.20
CA ASP A 141 4.28 -3.99 -36.66
C ASP A 141 5.34 -4.98 -37.17
N SER A 142 4.90 -5.97 -37.94
CA SER A 142 5.54 -6.42 -39.19
C SER A 142 4.90 -7.74 -39.60
N SER A 143 3.90 -7.60 -40.46
CA SER A 143 3.59 -8.58 -41.47
C SER A 143 4.84 -8.91 -42.31
N SER A 144 5.04 -10.19 -42.62
CA SER A 144 5.24 -10.69 -43.99
C SER A 144 5.43 -12.20 -44.01
#